data_AF-A0A9E1ZU70-F1
#
_entry.id   AF-A0A9E1ZU70-F1
#
_cell.length_a   1.000
_cell.length_b   1.000
_cell.length_c   1.000
_cell.angle_alpha   90.00
_cell.angle_beta   90.00
_cell.angle_gamma   90.00
#
_symmetry.space_group_name_H-M   'P 1'
#
loop_
_entity.id
_entity.type
_entity.pdbx_description
1 polymer ?
#
loop_
_entity_poly.entity_id
_entity_poly.type
_entity_poly.pdbx_seq_one_letter_code
_entity_poly.pdbx_strand_id
1 'polypeptide(L)' 'MDIDDLEPRKKPKEIKNLEIMSVEALNNYIAELEEEIARVRSAISFKESARDGAESFFKK' A
#
# COMPACT_ATOMS: atom_id res chain seq x y z
N MET A 1 27.32 6.14 -20.55
CA MET A 1 25.87 5.82 -20.60
C MET A 1 25.44 5.62 -19.17
N ASP A 2 24.87 6.65 -18.57
CA ASP A 2 24.38 6.63 -17.19
C ASP A 2 23.10 5.79 -17.12
N ILE A 3 23.22 4.64 -16.46
CA ILE A 3 22.16 3.66 -16.22
C ILE A 3 21.11 4.12 -15.20
N ASP A 4 21.31 5.30 -14.61
CA ASP A 4 20.42 5.92 -13.61
C ASP A 4 19.13 6.53 -14.22
N ASP A 5 19.05 6.72 -15.54
CA ASP A 5 17.87 7.31 -16.21
C ASP A 5 16.76 6.29 -16.54
N LEU A 6 16.90 5.04 -16.06
CA LEU A 6 15.96 3.94 -16.31
C LEU A 6 14.96 3.70 -15.18
N GLU A 7 14.95 4.50 -14.12
CA GLU A 7 13.92 4.37 -13.10
C GLU A 7 12.58 4.91 -13.62
N PRO A 8 11.53 4.07 -13.78
CA PRO A 8 10.22 4.56 -14.18
C PRO A 8 9.74 5.55 -13.12
N ARG A 9 9.74 6.84 -13.48
CA ARG A 9 9.20 7.92 -12.64
C ARG A 9 7.80 7.49 -12.21
N LYS A 10 7.64 7.21 -10.90
CA LYS A 10 6.35 6.81 -10.32
C LYS A 10 5.33 7.86 -10.74
N LYS A 11 4.42 7.49 -11.65
CA LYS A 11 3.33 8.38 -12.05
C LYS A 11 2.61 8.81 -10.77
N PRO A 12 2.37 10.11 -10.55
CA PRO A 12 1.60 10.54 -9.41
C PRO A 12 0.27 9.80 -9.44
N LYS A 13 -0.12 9.20 -8.32
CA LYS A 13 -1.42 8.54 -8.22
C LYS A 13 -2.48 9.59 -8.52
N GLU A 14 -3.28 9.37 -9.55
CA GLU A 14 -4.37 10.28 -9.89
C GLU A 14 -5.31 10.37 -8.69
N ILE A 15 -5.40 11.56 -8.11
CA ILE A 15 -6.31 11.85 -7.00
C ILE A 15 -7.70 11.94 -7.63
N LYS A 16 -8.61 11.04 -7.24
CA LYS A 16 -10.00 11.09 -7.70
C LYS A 16 -10.62 12.44 -7.30
N ASN A 17 -11.31 13.10 -8.23
CA ASN A 17 -12.06 14.31 -7.92
C ASN A 17 -13.31 13.94 -7.12
N LEU A 18 -13.32 14.26 -5.82
CA LEU A 18 -14.41 13.92 -4.91
C LEU A 18 -15.63 14.85 -5.08
N GLU A 19 -15.46 16.05 -5.64
CA GLU A 19 -16.54 17.05 -5.78
C GLU A 19 -17.62 16.61 -6.78
N ILE A 20 -17.26 15.78 -7.75
CA ILE A 20 -18.17 15.25 -8.77
C ILE A 20 -18.82 13.92 -8.37
N MET A 21 -18.43 13.34 -7.23
CA MET A 21 -18.93 12.04 -6.77
C MET A 21 -20.20 12.22 -5.95
N SER A 22 -21.18 11.33 -6.14
CA SER A 22 -22.34 11.25 -5.26
C SER A 22 -21.97 10.70 -3.88
N VAL A 23 -22.81 10.93 -2.88
CA VAL A 23 -22.62 10.38 -1.52
C VAL A 23 -22.49 8.85 -1.55
N GLU A 24 -23.27 8.16 -2.38
CA GLU A 24 -23.17 6.71 -2.57
C GLU A 24 -21.81 6.31 -3.15
N ALA A 25 -21.34 7.02 -4.20
CA ALA A 25 -20.03 6.76 -4.80
C ALA A 25 -18.88 7.02 -3.81
N LEU A 26 -19.01 8.03 -2.94
CA LEU A 26 -18.03 8.30 -1.88
C LEU A 26 -17.99 7.18 -0.84
N ASN A 27 -19.15 6.67 -0.42
CA ASN A 27 -19.20 5.52 0.51
C ASN A 27 -18.59 4.26 -0.11
N ASN A 28 -18.88 3.97 -1.38
CA ASN A 28 -18.26 2.85 -2.09
C ASN A 28 -16.75 3.01 -2.20
N TYR A 29 -16.28 4.23 -2.50
CA TYR A 29 -14.85 4.51 -2.58
C TYR A 29 -14.14 4.38 -1.22
N ILE A 30 -14.79 4.77 -0.13
CA ILE A 30 -14.29 4.52 1.23
C ILE A 30 -14.15 3.01 1.47
N ALA A 31 -15.18 2.21 1.14
CA ALA A 31 -15.13 0.77 1.33
C ALA A 31 -13.96 0.12 0.57
N GLU A 32 -13.74 0.50 -0.70
CA GLU A 32 -12.59 0.03 -1.49
C GLU A 32 -11.24 0.35 -0.82
N LEU A 33 -11.11 1.58 -0.30
CA LEU A 33 -9.88 2.01 0.36
C LEU A 33 -9.66 1.28 1.69
N GLU A 34 -10.71 1.04 2.47
CA GLU A 34 -10.64 0.31 3.73
C GLU A 34 -10.25 -1.16 3.52
N GLU A 35 -10.75 -1.81 2.47
CA GLU A 35 -10.34 -3.15 2.06
C GLU A 35 -8.84 -3.21 1.73
N GLU A 36 -8.33 -2.25 0.94
CA GLU A 36 -6.91 -2.19 0.61
C GLU A 36 -6.06 -1.89 1.86
N ILE A 37 -6.52 -1.02 2.76
CA ILE A 37 -5.86 -0.79 4.05
C ILE A 37 -5.78 -2.09 4.85
N ALA A 38 -6.86 -2.87 4.91
CA ALA A 38 -6.89 -4.14 5.61
C ALA A 38 -5.89 -5.14 4.99
N ARG A 39 -5.84 -5.23 3.66
CA ARG A 39 -4.88 -6.07 2.93
C ARG A 39 -3.44 -5.69 3.24
N VAL A 40 -3.12 -4.39 3.20
CA VAL A 40 -1.77 -3.89 3.48
C VAL A 40 -1.38 -4.15 4.93
N ARG A 41 -2.30 -3.93 5.88
CA ARG A 41 -2.07 -4.26 7.31
C ARG A 41 -1.75 -5.73 7.52
N SER A 42 -2.48 -6.63 6.87
CA SER A 42 -2.21 -8.08 6.92
C SER A 42 -0.82 -8.40 6.38
N ALA A 43 -0.43 -7.81 5.24
CA ALA A 43 0.90 -8.00 4.67
C ALA A 43 2.03 -7.47 5.58
N ILE A 44 1.81 -6.35 6.28
CA ILE A 44 2.75 -5.82 7.27
C ILE A 44 2.91 -6.80 8.43
N SER A 45 1.80 -7.25 9.03
CA SER A 45 1.84 -8.19 10.15
C SER A 45 2.57 -9.50 9.78
N PHE A 46 2.38 -9.99 8.56
CA PHE A 46 3.12 -11.15 8.06
C PHE A 46 4.63 -10.88 7.95
N LYS A 47 5.03 -9.70 7.44
CA LYS A 47 6.44 -9.30 7.31
C LYS A 47 7.10 -9.10 8.68
N GLU A 48 6.40 -8.50 9.62
CA GLU A 48 6.88 -8.33 11.00
C GLU A 48 7.08 -9.70 11.67
N SER A 49 6.11 -10.61 11.57
CA SER A 49 6.23 -11.97 12.09
C SER A 49 7.42 -12.73 11.48
N ALA A 50 7.63 -12.59 10.17
CA ALA A 50 8.79 -13.18 9.49
C ALA A 50 10.12 -12.59 9.97
N ARG A 51 10.17 -11.28 10.23
CA ARG A 51 11.34 -10.59 10.78
C ARG A 51 11.64 -11.08 12.21
N ASP A 52 10.63 -11.17 13.07
CA ASP A 52 10.80 -11.60 14.46
C ASP A 52 11.24 -13.06 14.55
N GLY A 53 10.68 -13.92 13.69
CA GLY A 53 11.10 -15.31 13.54
C GLY A 53 12.58 -15.43 13.11
N ALA A 54 13.02 -14.58 12.18
CA ALA A 54 14.42 -14.53 11.77
C ALA A 54 15.32 -14.00 12.90
N GLU A 55 14.95 -12.92 13.57
CA GLU A 55 15.73 -12.38 14.70
C GLU A 55 15.87 -13.39 15.86
N SER A 56 14.85 -14.20 16.11
CA SER A 56 14.91 -15.27 17.13
C SER A 56 15.88 -16.40 16.75
N PHE A 57 16.06 -16.66 15.46
CA PHE A 57 17.02 -17.66 14.95
C PHE A 57 18.48 -17.19 15.06
N PHE A 58 18.74 -15.89 14.89
CA PHE A 58 20.09 -15.31 14.97
C PHE A 58 20.55 -14.94 16.40
N LYS A 59 19.64 -14.90 17.39
CA LYS A 59 19.96 -14.60 18.79
C LYS A 59 20.22 -15.85 19.66
N LYS A 60 20.33 -17.04 19.05
CA LYS A 60 20.57 -18.32 19.73
C LYS A 60 21.99 -18.81 19.54
#